data_AF-A0A3N5VY86-F1
#
_entry.id   AF-A0A3N5VY86-F1
#
_cell.length_a   1.000
_cell.length_b   1.000
_cell.length_c   1.000
_cell.angle_alpha   90.00
_cell.angle_beta   90.00
_cell.angle_gamma   90.00
#
_symmetry.space_group_name_H-M   'P 1'
#
loop_
_entity.id
_entity.type
_entity.pdbx_description
1 polymer ?
#
loop_
_entity_poly.entity_id
_entity_poly.type
_entity_poly.pdbx_seq_one_letter_code
_entity_poly.pdbx_strand_id
1 'polypeptide(L)'
;MASQNHIPSADRMNLESPIPQEILDSDALRSNLEETAVDQVAVDPKYEVLREAVKGYRGILKAVETLLFELNHPFKNWEIILPEMRSFALKNFSSYARHPRGPEALAAILEVFLDGLMEANRPSLEAKALDYLLGFLEKVIQEINDGNREGLLPVLDQIFRRLTALPDRFFFLLSSSHVPVKRIAQTLLRKTPADGFVSTLNPLLIRSLRTVFEYWLHEEDPLAWLTRIADGSPRVREKGEEILRDISHRRLRQYLQDLEEASVRDGSAETLPRLLDLPGYLEIVRA
;
A
#
# COMPACT_ATOMS: atom_id res chain seq x y z
N MET A 1 -19.19 41.70 -53.42
CA MET A 1 -20.14 40.77 -52.77
C MET A 1 -19.30 39.58 -52.31
N ALA A 2 -18.86 39.52 -51.05
CA ALA A 2 -19.63 39.05 -49.87
C ALA A 2 -20.07 37.58 -50.10
N SER A 3 -19.73 36.57 -49.29
CA SER A 3 -19.53 36.53 -47.84
C SER A 3 -18.70 35.31 -47.36
N GLN A 4 -17.90 35.54 -46.32
CA GLN A 4 -17.76 34.80 -45.04
C GLN A 4 -17.77 33.26 -45.01
N ASN A 5 -16.73 32.68 -44.42
CA ASN A 5 -16.86 32.19 -43.03
C ASN A 5 -15.51 32.09 -42.31
N HIS A 6 -15.54 32.59 -41.08
CA HIS A 6 -14.46 32.82 -40.15
C HIS A 6 -14.42 31.66 -39.15
N ILE A 7 -13.27 30.99 -39.00
CA ILE A 7 -13.01 30.07 -37.89
C ILE A 7 -11.80 30.64 -37.14
N PRO A 8 -11.94 31.14 -35.90
CA PRO A 8 -10.80 31.53 -35.10
C PRO A 8 -10.07 30.29 -34.59
N SER A 9 -8.75 30.38 -34.71
CA SER A 9 -7.73 29.44 -34.26
C SER A 9 -7.83 29.11 -32.77
N ALA A 10 -7.48 27.88 -32.43
CA ALA A 10 -7.34 27.37 -31.07
C ALA A 10 -6.42 28.25 -30.23
N ASP A 11 -6.98 28.90 -29.21
CA ASP A 11 -6.22 29.59 -28.19
C ASP A 11 -5.87 28.61 -27.07
N ARG A 12 -4.57 28.43 -26.86
CA ARG A 12 -4.02 27.59 -25.80
C ARG A 12 -4.38 28.23 -24.46
N MET A 13 -5.27 27.58 -23.69
CA MET A 13 -5.54 28.00 -22.32
C MET A 13 -4.27 27.87 -21.46
N ASN A 14 -3.63 29.00 -21.20
CA ASN A 14 -2.62 29.17 -20.16
C ASN A 14 -3.25 28.87 -18.79
N LEU A 15 -2.86 27.76 -18.16
CA LEU A 15 -3.23 27.38 -16.79
C LEU A 15 -2.35 28.05 -15.72
N GLU A 16 -1.98 29.31 -15.93
CA GLU A 16 -1.23 30.12 -14.95
C GLU A 16 -1.95 31.45 -14.71
N SER A 17 -3.22 31.38 -14.29
CA SER A 17 -3.84 32.55 -13.64
C SER A 17 -3.43 32.53 -12.16
N PRO A 18 -2.70 33.54 -11.65
CA PRO A 18 -2.44 33.63 -10.23
C PRO A 18 -3.77 33.74 -9.47
N ILE A 19 -3.88 33.04 -8.34
CA ILE A 19 -5.04 33.13 -7.45
C ILE A 19 -5.24 34.63 -7.12
N PRO A 20 -6.42 35.22 -7.37
CA PRO A 20 -6.68 36.62 -7.07
C PRO A 20 -6.36 36.93 -5.60
N GLN A 21 -5.58 37.98 -5.34
CA GLN A 21 -5.16 38.36 -3.98
C GLN A 21 -6.33 38.55 -3.01
N GLU A 22 -7.51 38.92 -3.50
CA GLU A 22 -8.76 39.05 -2.72
C GLU A 22 -9.23 37.73 -2.07
N ILE A 23 -8.88 36.57 -2.63
CA ILE A 23 -9.22 35.25 -2.04
C ILE A 23 -8.33 34.93 -0.84
N LEU A 24 -7.07 35.37 -0.87
CA LEU A 24 -6.10 35.17 0.22
C LEU A 24 -6.34 36.11 1.40
N ASP A 25 -7.02 37.23 1.19
CA ASP A 25 -7.37 38.24 2.21
C ASP A 25 -8.87 38.23 2.62
N SER A 26 -9.63 37.21 2.20
CA SER A 26 -11.05 37.11 2.56
C SER A 26 -11.23 36.86 4.06
N ASP A 27 -12.09 37.65 4.71
CA ASP A 27 -12.49 37.48 6.12
C ASP A 27 -13.04 36.08 6.39
N ALA A 28 -13.65 35.44 5.39
CA ALA A 28 -14.12 34.05 5.50
C ALA A 28 -12.96 33.05 5.55
N LEU A 29 -11.87 33.27 4.79
CA LEU A 29 -10.68 32.42 4.84
C LEU A 29 -9.92 32.62 6.15
N ARG A 30 -9.78 33.89 6.61
CA ARG A 30 -9.20 34.19 7.93
C ARG A 30 -10.00 33.57 9.06
N SER A 31 -11.32 33.74 9.06
CA SER A 31 -12.20 33.14 10.06
C SER A 31 -12.09 31.62 10.05
N ASN A 32 -12.01 30.97 8.89
CA ASN A 32 -11.80 29.52 8.81
C ASN A 32 -10.41 29.11 9.33
N LEU A 33 -9.35 29.85 8.98
CA LEU A 33 -8.00 29.57 9.48
C LEU A 33 -7.90 29.75 10.99
N GLU A 34 -8.52 30.80 11.54
CA GLU A 34 -8.61 31.09 12.98
C GLU A 34 -9.47 30.04 13.71
N GLU A 35 -10.58 29.60 13.12
CA GLU A 35 -11.43 28.54 13.68
C GLU A 35 -10.73 27.17 13.68
N THR A 36 -9.82 26.94 12.72
CA THR A 36 -8.95 25.75 12.70
C THR A 36 -7.61 25.94 13.40
N ALA A 37 -7.29 27.12 13.93
CA ALA A 37 -6.01 27.39 14.59
C ALA A 37 -5.98 26.76 15.99
N VAL A 38 -5.43 25.55 16.08
CA VAL A 38 -5.22 24.87 17.36
C VAL A 38 -3.77 25.08 17.80
N ASP A 39 -3.54 25.99 18.74
CA ASP A 39 -2.19 26.34 19.23
C ASP A 39 -1.49 25.20 19.98
N GLN A 40 -2.25 24.25 20.54
CA GLN A 40 -1.72 23.11 21.28
C GLN A 40 -2.47 21.85 20.92
N VAL A 41 -1.76 20.96 20.23
CA VAL A 41 -2.23 19.62 19.94
C VAL A 41 -1.49 18.67 20.87
N ALA A 42 -2.24 17.93 21.70
CA ALA A 42 -1.66 16.85 22.50
C ALA A 42 -1.22 15.73 21.56
N VAL A 43 0.09 15.48 21.49
CA VAL A 43 0.62 14.35 20.72
C VAL A 43 0.12 13.06 21.35
N ASP A 44 -0.52 12.20 20.55
CA ASP A 44 -0.93 10.86 21.00
C ASP A 44 0.31 10.12 21.57
N PRO A 45 0.24 9.63 22.83
CA PRO A 45 1.35 8.93 23.47
C PRO A 45 1.96 7.80 22.64
N LYS A 46 1.20 7.18 21.73
CA LYS A 46 1.69 6.11 20.85
C LYS A 46 2.81 6.59 19.91
N TYR A 47 2.90 7.88 19.61
CA TYR A 47 3.92 8.43 18.71
C TYR A 47 5.12 9.08 19.41
N GLU A 48 5.11 9.21 20.73
CA GLU A 48 6.21 9.84 21.48
C GLU A 48 7.54 9.10 21.27
N VAL A 49 7.48 7.79 20.99
CA VAL A 49 8.64 6.97 20.66
C VAL A 49 9.41 7.49 19.43
N LEU A 50 8.74 8.16 18.49
CA LEU A 50 9.39 8.74 17.32
C LEU A 50 10.28 9.92 17.69
N ARG A 51 9.85 10.76 18.64
CA ARG A 51 10.65 11.87 19.18
C ARG A 51 11.83 11.34 19.97
N GLU A 52 11.58 10.36 20.84
CA GLU A 52 12.63 9.75 21.66
C GLU A 52 13.73 9.13 20.78
N ALA A 53 13.35 8.36 19.75
CA ALA A 53 14.29 7.66 18.89
C ALA A 53 15.21 8.59 18.09
N VAL A 54 14.82 9.85 17.90
CA VAL A 54 15.59 10.84 17.13
C VAL A 54 16.08 12.03 17.96
N LYS A 55 15.91 12.02 19.29
CA LYS A 55 16.23 13.15 20.19
C LYS A 55 17.66 13.70 20.07
N GLY A 56 18.61 12.84 19.68
CA GLY A 56 20.01 13.22 19.45
C GLY A 56 20.25 14.00 18.15
N TYR A 57 19.27 14.06 17.24
CA TYR A 57 19.38 14.64 15.91
C TYR A 57 18.47 15.86 15.77
N ARG A 58 18.96 17.06 16.14
CA ARG A 58 18.14 18.30 16.18
C ARG A 58 17.28 18.55 14.93
N GLY A 59 17.83 18.35 13.74
CA GLY A 59 17.09 18.54 12.49
C GLY A 59 15.98 17.52 12.27
N ILE A 60 16.22 16.26 12.64
CA ILE A 60 15.25 15.17 12.53
C ILE A 60 14.16 15.32 13.61
N LEU A 61 14.55 15.72 14.82
CA LEU A 61 13.63 16.00 15.92
C LEU A 61 12.65 17.11 15.55
N LYS A 62 13.13 18.23 15.02
CA LYS A 62 12.25 19.31 14.57
C LYS A 62 11.28 18.83 13.49
N ALA A 63 11.76 18.05 12.52
CA ALA A 63 10.91 17.52 11.45
C ALA A 63 9.82 16.58 11.98
N VAL A 64 10.14 15.69 12.93
CA VAL A 64 9.13 14.78 13.50
C VAL A 64 8.16 15.52 14.40
N GLU A 65 8.58 16.55 15.13
CA GLU A 65 7.68 17.36 15.96
C GLU A 65 6.64 18.10 15.11
N THR A 66 7.05 18.70 13.98
CA THR A 66 6.11 19.30 13.03
C THR A 66 5.14 18.25 12.48
N LEU A 67 5.65 17.10 12.05
CA LEU A 67 4.80 16.03 11.51
C LEU A 67 3.80 15.49 12.53
N LEU A 68 4.20 15.35 13.79
CA LEU A 68 3.33 14.88 14.87
C LEU A 68 2.28 15.93 15.25
N PHE A 69 2.61 17.22 15.18
CA PHE A 69 1.63 18.28 15.35
C PHE A 69 0.53 18.17 14.28
N GLU A 70 0.91 18.08 12.99
CA GLU A 70 -0.03 17.92 11.88
C GLU A 70 -0.87 16.64 12.00
N LEU A 71 -0.25 15.52 12.39
CA LEU A 71 -0.90 14.23 12.51
C LEU A 71 -2.01 14.20 13.57
N ASN A 72 -1.84 14.96 14.65
CA ASN A 72 -2.80 15.02 15.76
C ASN A 72 -3.79 16.19 15.60
N HIS A 73 -3.67 17.01 14.55
CA HIS A 73 -4.56 18.13 14.32
C HIS A 73 -6.00 17.65 14.05
N PRO A 74 -7.05 18.30 14.60
CA PRO A 74 -8.45 17.89 14.37
C PRO A 74 -8.83 17.89 12.88
N PHE A 75 -8.19 18.75 12.10
CA PHE A 75 -8.38 18.89 10.66
C PHE A 75 -7.15 18.39 9.86
N LYS A 76 -6.52 17.31 10.34
CA LYS A 76 -5.30 16.75 9.74
C LYS A 76 -5.45 16.55 8.22
N ASN A 77 -4.44 16.94 7.45
CA ASN A 77 -4.45 16.81 6.00
C ASN A 77 -3.59 15.63 5.54
N TRP A 78 -4.23 14.48 5.26
CA TRP A 78 -3.54 13.28 4.77
C TRP A 78 -2.78 13.47 3.46
N GLU A 79 -3.16 14.44 2.63
CA GLU A 79 -2.46 14.76 1.38
C GLU A 79 -1.03 15.29 1.64
N ILE A 80 -0.84 15.98 2.78
CA ILE A 80 0.43 16.50 3.27
C ILE A 80 1.14 15.48 4.18
N ILE A 81 0.41 14.89 5.13
CA ILE A 81 0.98 14.00 6.15
C ILE A 81 1.59 12.74 5.52
N LEU A 82 0.92 12.11 4.55
CA LEU A 82 1.41 10.87 3.93
C LEU A 82 2.78 11.04 3.25
N PRO A 83 3.00 12.00 2.32
CA PRO A 83 4.29 12.19 1.69
C PRO A 83 5.38 12.65 2.67
N GLU A 84 5.04 13.48 3.68
CA GLU A 84 5.98 13.88 4.71
C GLU A 84 6.41 12.72 5.60
N MET A 85 5.46 11.90 6.07
CA MET A 85 5.75 10.69 6.84
C MET A 85 6.60 9.71 6.05
N ARG A 86 6.30 9.47 4.77
CA ARG A 86 7.16 8.62 3.92
C ARG A 86 8.56 9.19 3.76
N SER A 87 8.68 10.50 3.53
CA SER A 87 9.97 11.17 3.42
C SER A 87 10.77 11.02 4.71
N PHE A 88 10.15 11.27 5.86
CA PHE A 88 10.74 11.09 7.19
C PHE A 88 11.19 9.64 7.41
N ALA A 89 10.30 8.68 7.18
CA ALA A 89 10.53 7.26 7.39
C ALA A 89 11.74 6.77 6.58
N LEU A 90 11.82 7.11 5.29
CA LEU A 90 12.88 6.59 4.44
C LEU A 90 14.22 7.32 4.63
N LYS A 91 14.22 8.66 4.73
CA LYS A 91 15.45 9.45 4.84
C LYS A 91 16.16 9.25 6.19
N ASN A 92 15.39 9.05 7.25
CA ASN A 92 15.91 8.97 8.61
C ASN A 92 15.97 7.54 9.16
N PHE A 93 15.78 6.52 8.30
CA PHE A 93 15.67 5.12 8.71
C PHE A 93 16.76 4.70 9.72
N SER A 94 18.02 4.90 9.36
CA SER A 94 19.16 4.52 10.20
C SER A 94 19.19 5.23 11.55
N SER A 95 18.62 6.44 11.66
CA SER A 95 18.65 7.24 12.88
C SER A 95 17.72 6.68 13.95
N TYR A 96 16.48 6.37 13.60
CA TYR A 96 15.52 5.81 14.57
C TYR A 96 15.65 4.29 14.71
N ALA A 97 16.02 3.55 13.65
CA ALA A 97 16.08 2.09 13.69
C ALA A 97 17.21 1.53 14.57
N ARG A 98 18.28 2.31 14.78
CA ARG A 98 19.39 1.95 15.68
C ARG A 98 19.13 2.25 17.16
N HIS A 99 18.06 2.99 17.45
CA HIS A 99 17.68 3.29 18.82
C HIS A 99 17.24 1.99 19.53
N PRO A 100 17.42 1.85 20.86
CA PRO A 100 16.89 0.70 21.60
C PRO A 100 15.38 0.49 21.42
N ARG A 101 14.64 1.59 21.20
CA ARG A 101 13.20 1.59 20.87
C ARG A 101 12.89 1.65 19.36
N GLY A 102 13.85 1.22 18.54
CA GLY A 102 13.75 1.23 17.07
C GLY A 102 12.56 0.42 16.55
N PRO A 103 12.31 -0.81 17.05
CA PRO A 103 11.12 -1.58 16.67
C PRO A 103 9.81 -0.84 16.92
N GLU A 104 9.66 -0.17 18.06
CA GLU A 104 8.46 0.60 18.39
C GLU A 104 8.32 1.84 17.51
N ALA A 105 9.42 2.52 17.16
CA ALA A 105 9.40 3.61 16.19
C ALA A 105 8.96 3.14 14.81
N LEU A 106 9.42 1.96 14.36
CA LEU A 106 9.00 1.34 13.11
C LEU A 106 7.51 0.98 13.11
N ALA A 107 7.04 0.39 14.22
CA ALA A 107 5.62 0.10 14.42
C ALA A 107 4.78 1.38 14.33
N ALA A 108 5.20 2.45 15.02
CA ALA A 108 4.50 3.74 14.98
C ALA A 108 4.38 4.32 13.56
N ILE A 109 5.42 4.21 12.73
CA ILE A 109 5.36 4.67 11.33
C ILE A 109 4.39 3.81 10.50
N LEU A 110 4.43 2.48 10.65
CA LEU A 110 3.48 1.58 9.97
C LEU A 110 2.03 1.90 10.35
N GLU A 111 1.80 2.21 11.63
CA GLU A 111 0.50 2.62 12.17
C GLU A 111 0.02 3.94 11.54
N VAL A 112 0.89 4.93 11.31
CA VAL A 112 0.47 6.17 10.61
C VAL A 112 -0.02 5.90 9.19
N PHE A 113 0.63 5.00 8.44
CA PHE A 113 0.14 4.66 7.10
C PHE A 113 -1.16 3.86 7.15
N LEU A 114 -1.35 3.01 8.16
CA LEU A 114 -2.62 2.32 8.38
C LEU A 114 -3.74 3.31 8.73
N ASP A 115 -3.48 4.27 9.62
CA ASP A 115 -4.45 5.29 9.98
C ASP A 115 -4.80 6.13 8.75
N GLY A 116 -3.82 6.48 7.91
CA GLY A 116 -4.05 7.15 6.63
C GLY A 116 -4.91 6.33 5.66
N LEU A 117 -4.71 5.02 5.59
CA LEU A 117 -5.56 4.12 4.78
C LEU A 117 -7.01 4.10 5.30
N MET A 118 -7.20 4.14 6.62
CA MET A 118 -8.53 4.02 7.24
C MET A 118 -9.28 5.35 7.33
N GLU A 119 -8.57 6.47 7.49
CA GLU A 119 -9.14 7.79 7.84
C GLU A 119 -9.12 8.81 6.69
N ALA A 120 -8.37 8.58 5.59
CA ALA A 120 -8.26 9.59 4.52
C ALA A 120 -9.56 9.85 3.76
N ASN A 121 -10.47 8.87 3.71
CA ASN A 121 -11.78 8.96 3.05
C ASN A 121 -11.73 9.49 1.60
N ARG A 122 -10.60 9.26 0.91
CA ARG A 122 -10.35 9.65 -0.48
C ARG A 122 -9.60 8.50 -1.16
N PRO A 123 -10.17 7.83 -2.17
CA PRO A 123 -9.57 6.62 -2.76
C PRO A 123 -8.12 6.78 -3.23
N SER A 124 -7.76 7.94 -3.77
CA SER A 124 -6.38 8.21 -4.20
C SER A 124 -5.39 8.32 -3.03
N LEU A 125 -5.83 8.85 -1.89
CA LEU A 125 -5.01 8.92 -0.68
C LEU A 125 -4.93 7.56 0.03
N GLU A 126 -6.01 6.79 0.01
CA GLU A 126 -6.04 5.41 0.53
C GLU A 126 -5.05 4.51 -0.22
N ALA A 127 -5.07 4.54 -1.56
CA ALA A 127 -4.09 3.86 -2.40
C ALA A 127 -2.66 4.30 -2.09
N LYS A 128 -2.43 5.61 -1.98
CA LYS A 128 -1.13 6.19 -1.63
C LYS A 128 -0.65 5.73 -0.25
N ALA A 129 -1.53 5.71 0.75
CA ALA A 129 -1.21 5.26 2.10
C ALA A 129 -0.82 3.79 2.11
N LEU A 130 -1.54 2.94 1.39
CA LEU A 130 -1.23 1.52 1.27
C LEU A 130 0.11 1.27 0.55
N ASP A 131 0.38 1.97 -0.55
CA ASP A 131 1.66 1.86 -1.24
C ASP A 131 2.82 2.29 -0.34
N TYR A 132 2.61 3.31 0.49
CA TYR A 132 3.62 3.78 1.44
C TYR A 132 3.83 2.79 2.58
N LEU A 133 2.74 2.20 3.09
CA LEU A 133 2.78 1.12 4.06
C LEU A 133 3.58 -0.08 3.54
N LEU A 134 3.20 -0.63 2.38
CA LEU A 134 3.81 -1.85 1.85
C LEU A 134 5.26 -1.62 1.43
N GLY A 135 5.57 -0.45 0.84
CA GLY A 135 6.94 -0.07 0.51
C GLY A 135 7.81 0.13 1.75
N PHE A 136 7.27 0.71 2.82
CA PHE A 136 7.99 0.85 4.08
C PHE A 136 8.18 -0.50 4.79
N LEU A 137 7.15 -1.35 4.81
CA LEU A 137 7.21 -2.70 5.34
C LEU A 137 8.28 -3.54 4.62
N GLU A 138 8.34 -3.46 3.29
CA GLU A 138 9.40 -4.10 2.52
C GLU A 138 10.79 -3.58 2.94
N LYS A 139 10.95 -2.26 3.12
CA LYS A 139 12.19 -1.66 3.61
C LYS A 139 12.57 -2.19 5.00
N VAL A 140 11.63 -2.29 5.94
CA VAL A 140 11.87 -2.85 7.28
C VAL A 140 12.40 -4.28 7.17
N ILE A 141 11.75 -5.11 6.36
CA ILE A 141 12.14 -6.51 6.18
C ILE A 141 13.53 -6.63 5.55
N GLN A 142 13.87 -5.77 4.59
CA GLN A 142 15.21 -5.76 3.96
C GLN A 142 16.33 -5.47 4.96
N GLU A 143 16.04 -4.73 6.04
CA GLU A 143 17.01 -4.31 7.07
C GLU A 143 17.12 -5.28 8.25
N ILE A 144 16.37 -6.38 8.23
CA ILE A 144 16.50 -7.45 9.23
C ILE A 144 17.90 -8.06 9.16
N ASN A 145 18.51 -8.20 10.34
CA ASN A 145 19.79 -8.86 10.59
C ASN A 145 19.78 -9.49 11.99
N ASP A 146 20.82 -10.25 12.34
CA ASP A 146 20.87 -10.97 13.62
C ASP A 146 20.76 -10.05 14.85
N GLY A 147 21.19 -8.79 14.74
CA GLY A 147 21.17 -7.83 15.86
C GLY A 147 19.81 -7.16 16.11
N ASN A 148 18.86 -7.22 15.17
CA ASN A 148 17.55 -6.58 15.32
C ASN A 148 16.36 -7.54 15.09
N ARG A 149 16.59 -8.77 14.62
CA ARG A 149 15.55 -9.73 14.25
C ARG A 149 14.54 -9.96 15.37
N GLU A 150 15.01 -10.22 16.59
CA GLU A 150 14.14 -10.52 17.74
C GLU A 150 13.19 -9.37 18.08
N GLY A 151 13.64 -8.13 17.96
CA GLY A 151 12.80 -6.94 18.17
C GLY A 151 11.82 -6.68 17.01
N LEU A 152 12.20 -7.03 15.77
CA LEU A 152 11.36 -6.77 14.59
C LEU A 152 10.29 -7.82 14.34
N LEU A 153 10.50 -9.09 14.70
CA LEU A 153 9.52 -10.15 14.47
C LEU A 153 8.15 -9.84 15.10
N PRO A 154 8.03 -9.35 16.35
CA PRO A 154 6.75 -8.94 16.92
C PRO A 154 6.06 -7.79 16.15
N VAL A 155 6.83 -6.84 15.63
CA VAL A 155 6.30 -5.74 14.80
C VAL A 155 5.71 -6.28 13.51
N LEU A 156 6.40 -7.23 12.87
CA LEU A 156 5.92 -7.91 11.66
C LEU A 156 4.68 -8.75 11.92
N ASP A 157 4.65 -9.48 13.04
CA ASP A 157 3.49 -10.27 13.46
C ASP A 157 2.25 -9.38 13.61
N GLN A 158 2.39 -8.27 14.33
CA GLN A 158 1.29 -7.33 14.55
C GLN A 158 0.79 -6.72 13.24
N ILE A 159 1.69 -6.24 12.36
CA ILE A 159 1.27 -5.64 11.09
C ILE A 159 0.61 -6.69 10.19
N PHE A 160 1.10 -7.93 10.12
CA PHE A 160 0.45 -8.98 9.32
C PHE A 160 -0.96 -9.30 9.81
N ARG A 161 -1.18 -9.37 11.14
CA ARG A 161 -2.54 -9.52 11.69
C ARG A 161 -3.43 -8.36 11.30
N ARG A 162 -2.94 -7.13 11.41
CA ARG A 162 -3.68 -5.91 11.02
C ARG A 162 -4.04 -5.90 9.55
N LEU A 163 -3.10 -6.22 8.66
CA LEU A 163 -3.35 -6.33 7.23
C LEU A 163 -4.36 -7.44 6.92
N THR A 164 -4.26 -8.58 7.60
CA THR A 164 -5.21 -9.70 7.47
C THR A 164 -6.60 -9.33 7.95
N ALA A 165 -6.73 -8.36 8.86
CA ALA A 165 -8.01 -7.91 9.40
C ALA A 165 -8.61 -6.69 8.68
N LEU A 166 -7.98 -6.20 7.60
CA LEU A 166 -8.52 -5.05 6.86
C LEU A 166 -9.92 -5.35 6.30
N PRO A 167 -10.84 -4.36 6.26
CA PRO A 167 -12.10 -4.48 5.53
C PRO A 167 -11.91 -4.86 4.06
N ASP A 168 -12.85 -5.59 3.47
CA ASP A 168 -12.74 -6.14 2.10
C ASP A 168 -12.38 -5.10 1.05
N ARG A 169 -12.96 -3.88 1.16
CA ARG A 169 -12.66 -2.77 0.25
C ARG A 169 -11.16 -2.43 0.18
N PHE A 170 -10.48 -2.46 1.33
CA PHE A 170 -9.05 -2.17 1.44
C PHE A 170 -8.21 -3.41 1.17
N PHE A 171 -8.77 -4.58 1.45
CA PHE A 171 -8.09 -5.84 1.26
C PHE A 171 -7.92 -6.19 -0.23
N PHE A 172 -8.88 -5.83 -1.08
CA PHE A 172 -8.71 -5.92 -2.54
C PHE A 172 -7.56 -5.03 -3.02
N LEU A 173 -7.54 -3.76 -2.58
CA LEU A 173 -6.48 -2.80 -2.91
C LEU A 173 -5.08 -3.32 -2.52
N LEU A 174 -4.98 -4.00 -1.36
CA LEU A 174 -3.76 -4.67 -0.91
C LEU A 174 -3.36 -5.82 -1.82
N SER A 175 -4.33 -6.64 -2.21
CA SER A 175 -4.11 -7.80 -3.07
C SER A 175 -3.72 -7.42 -4.50
N SER A 176 -4.14 -6.24 -4.96
CA SER A 176 -3.81 -5.69 -6.28
C SER A 176 -2.64 -4.70 -6.30
N SER A 177 -1.95 -4.48 -5.17
CA SER A 177 -0.87 -3.47 -5.07
C SER A 177 0.36 -3.80 -5.94
N HIS A 178 1.08 -2.75 -6.33
CA HIS A 178 2.39 -2.84 -6.99
C HIS A 178 3.51 -3.42 -6.12
N VAL A 179 3.30 -3.52 -4.81
CA VAL A 179 4.19 -4.21 -3.86
C VAL A 179 3.45 -5.46 -3.33
N PRO A 180 3.45 -6.59 -4.05
CA PRO A 180 2.62 -7.74 -3.70
C PRO A 180 3.01 -8.35 -2.35
N VAL A 181 2.03 -8.82 -1.58
CA VAL A 181 2.25 -9.57 -0.33
C VAL A 181 3.20 -10.76 -0.56
N LYS A 182 3.06 -11.44 -1.70
CA LYS A 182 3.94 -12.53 -2.13
C LYS A 182 5.42 -12.12 -2.16
N ARG A 183 5.74 -10.91 -2.64
CA ARG A 183 7.10 -10.36 -2.66
C ARG A 183 7.62 -10.04 -1.26
N ILE A 184 6.75 -9.52 -0.39
CA ILE A 184 7.05 -9.28 1.03
C ILE A 184 7.44 -10.60 1.71
N ALA A 185 6.62 -11.63 1.52
CA ALA A 185 6.84 -12.98 2.05
C ALA A 185 8.14 -13.62 1.58
N GLN A 186 8.42 -13.58 0.26
CA GLN A 186 9.70 -14.06 -0.30
C GLN A 186 10.90 -13.31 0.27
N THR A 187 10.78 -11.99 0.48
CA THR A 187 11.87 -11.18 1.03
C THR A 187 12.13 -11.53 2.49
N LEU A 188 11.07 -11.75 3.27
CA LEU A 188 11.18 -12.15 4.67
C LEU A 188 11.79 -13.54 4.83
N LEU A 189 11.37 -14.51 4.01
CA LEU A 189 11.92 -15.88 4.01
C LEU A 189 13.42 -15.92 3.70
N ARG A 190 13.95 -14.97 2.92
CA ARG A 190 15.39 -14.81 2.68
C ARG A 190 16.16 -14.22 3.87
N LYS A 191 15.48 -13.60 4.83
CA LYS A 191 16.05 -12.82 5.93
C LYS A 191 15.98 -13.53 7.28
N THR A 192 15.02 -14.43 7.45
CA THR A 192 14.78 -15.16 8.69
C THR A 192 14.16 -16.53 8.40
N PRO A 193 14.44 -17.55 9.25
CA PRO A 193 13.70 -18.80 9.24
C PRO A 193 12.19 -18.57 9.36
N ALA A 194 11.41 -19.45 8.73
CA ALA A 194 9.98 -19.27 8.53
C ALA A 194 9.15 -19.39 9.81
N ASP A 195 9.60 -20.19 10.77
CA ASP A 195 8.93 -20.50 12.04
C ASP A 195 8.49 -19.26 12.84
N GLY A 196 9.25 -18.16 12.76
CA GLY A 196 8.97 -16.94 13.53
C GLY A 196 7.81 -16.06 13.04
N PHE A 197 7.23 -16.30 11.86
CA PHE A 197 6.22 -15.39 11.28
C PHE A 197 5.12 -16.07 10.43
N VAL A 198 5.25 -17.36 10.12
CA VAL A 198 4.30 -18.08 9.24
C VAL A 198 2.88 -18.13 9.79
N SER A 199 2.71 -18.12 11.12
CA SER A 199 1.41 -18.14 11.78
C SER A 199 0.55 -16.92 11.49
N THR A 200 1.15 -15.79 11.12
CA THR A 200 0.43 -14.55 10.76
C THR A 200 0.61 -14.15 9.30
N LEU A 201 1.70 -14.55 8.65
CA LEU A 201 1.90 -14.31 7.24
C LEU A 201 1.07 -15.24 6.35
N ASN A 202 0.91 -16.52 6.69
CA ASN A 202 0.14 -17.46 5.88
C ASN A 202 -1.33 -17.03 5.77
N PRO A 203 -2.04 -16.65 6.85
CA PRO A 203 -3.40 -16.12 6.75
C PRO A 203 -3.51 -14.92 5.81
N LEU A 204 -2.54 -13.99 5.86
CA LEU A 204 -2.50 -12.82 4.99
C LEU A 204 -2.37 -13.22 3.51
N LEU A 205 -1.43 -14.13 3.20
CA LEU A 205 -1.21 -14.65 1.86
C LEU A 205 -2.43 -15.42 1.35
N ILE A 206 -3.02 -16.27 2.18
CA ILE A 206 -4.19 -17.07 1.82
C ILE A 206 -5.36 -16.16 1.47
N ARG A 207 -5.67 -15.18 2.33
CA ARG A 207 -6.76 -14.23 2.05
C ARG A 207 -6.46 -13.43 0.78
N SER A 208 -5.21 -13.00 0.58
CA SER A 208 -4.80 -12.24 -0.62
C SER A 208 -4.96 -13.05 -1.91
N LEU A 209 -4.42 -14.27 -1.96
CA LEU A 209 -4.54 -15.16 -3.12
C LEU A 209 -6.01 -15.52 -3.41
N ARG A 210 -6.80 -15.83 -2.37
CA ARG A 210 -8.24 -16.09 -2.52
C ARG A 210 -8.96 -14.88 -3.14
N THR A 211 -8.70 -13.68 -2.61
CA THR A 211 -9.27 -12.42 -3.13
C THR A 211 -8.91 -12.21 -4.61
N VAL A 212 -7.67 -12.50 -5.00
CA VAL A 212 -7.21 -12.39 -6.40
C VAL A 212 -7.94 -13.39 -7.30
N PHE A 213 -8.00 -14.67 -6.92
CA PHE A 213 -8.64 -15.70 -7.74
C PHE A 213 -10.14 -15.49 -7.86
N GLU A 214 -10.81 -15.14 -6.75
CA GLU A 214 -12.23 -14.81 -6.76
C GLU A 214 -12.49 -13.61 -7.66
N TYR A 215 -11.70 -12.54 -7.58
CA TYR A 215 -11.84 -11.39 -8.48
C TYR A 215 -11.77 -11.80 -9.96
N TRP A 216 -10.71 -12.50 -10.37
CA TRP A 216 -10.54 -12.88 -11.77
C TRP A 216 -11.57 -13.90 -12.26
N LEU A 217 -12.15 -14.70 -11.36
CA LEU A 217 -13.27 -15.61 -11.70
C LEU A 217 -14.61 -14.89 -11.91
N HIS A 218 -14.75 -13.64 -11.43
CA HIS A 218 -15.92 -12.79 -11.70
C HIS A 218 -15.80 -12.00 -13.01
N GLU A 219 -14.59 -11.88 -13.57
CA GLU A 219 -14.35 -11.24 -14.87
C GLU A 219 -14.70 -12.18 -16.04
N GLU A 220 -14.61 -11.69 -17.30
CA GLU A 220 -14.80 -12.55 -18.47
C GLU A 220 -13.63 -13.54 -18.62
N ASP A 221 -13.93 -14.83 -18.84
CA ASP A 221 -12.88 -15.85 -19.04
C ASP A 221 -12.04 -15.51 -20.28
N PRO A 222 -10.73 -15.22 -20.14
CA PRO A 222 -9.90 -14.78 -21.26
C PRO A 222 -9.90 -15.77 -22.43
N LEU A 223 -9.97 -17.08 -22.12
CA LEU A 223 -9.97 -18.13 -23.14
C LEU A 223 -11.31 -18.22 -23.88
N ALA A 224 -12.42 -18.03 -23.17
CA ALA A 224 -13.75 -17.99 -23.77
C ALA A 224 -13.92 -16.74 -24.63
N TRP A 225 -13.43 -15.59 -24.16
CA TRP A 225 -13.36 -14.35 -24.92
C TRP A 225 -12.56 -14.53 -26.22
N LEU A 226 -11.35 -15.10 -26.14
CA LEU A 226 -10.52 -15.36 -27.32
C LEU A 226 -11.23 -16.26 -28.33
N THR A 227 -11.86 -17.34 -27.86
CA THR A 227 -12.57 -18.30 -28.72
C THR A 227 -13.68 -17.62 -29.52
N ARG A 228 -14.34 -16.63 -28.92
CA ARG A 228 -15.41 -15.83 -29.56
C ARG A 228 -14.87 -14.85 -30.61
N ILE A 229 -13.70 -14.24 -30.38
CA ILE A 229 -13.15 -13.21 -31.29
C ILE A 229 -12.24 -13.76 -32.39
N ALA A 230 -11.64 -14.94 -32.18
CA ALA A 230 -10.72 -15.58 -33.11
C ALA A 230 -11.42 -16.45 -34.16
N ASP A 231 -12.75 -16.30 -34.32
CA ASP A 231 -13.53 -17.08 -35.27
C ASP A 231 -12.99 -16.87 -36.69
N GLY A 232 -12.66 -17.98 -37.37
CA GLY A 232 -12.01 -17.97 -38.68
C GLY A 232 -10.48 -17.77 -38.71
N SER A 233 -9.78 -17.65 -37.58
CA SER A 233 -8.30 -17.52 -37.54
C SER A 233 -7.62 -18.54 -36.61
N PRO A 234 -7.38 -19.78 -37.09
CA PRO A 234 -6.81 -20.87 -36.28
C PRO A 234 -5.46 -20.51 -35.64
N ARG A 235 -4.60 -19.78 -36.35
CA ARG A 235 -3.28 -19.41 -35.85
C ARG A 235 -3.32 -18.40 -34.69
N VAL A 236 -4.28 -17.47 -34.70
CA VAL A 236 -4.50 -16.53 -33.59
C VAL A 236 -5.05 -17.28 -32.38
N ARG A 237 -5.97 -18.21 -32.63
CA ARG A 237 -6.53 -19.07 -31.59
C ARG A 237 -5.46 -19.93 -30.92
N GLU A 238 -4.67 -20.70 -31.66
CA GLU A 238 -3.63 -21.57 -31.09
C GLU A 238 -2.63 -20.79 -30.22
N LYS A 239 -2.10 -19.67 -30.74
CA LYS A 239 -1.14 -18.84 -30.00
C LYS A 239 -1.77 -18.17 -28.77
N GLY A 240 -3.01 -17.68 -28.89
CA GLY A 240 -3.71 -17.08 -27.77
C GLY A 240 -4.11 -18.11 -26.71
N GLU A 241 -4.49 -19.33 -27.11
CA GLU A 241 -4.76 -20.42 -26.18
C GLU A 241 -3.50 -20.83 -25.41
N GLU A 242 -2.31 -20.79 -26.02
CA GLU A 242 -1.04 -21.04 -25.33
C GLU A 242 -0.79 -20.02 -24.21
N ILE A 243 -1.02 -18.73 -24.48
CA ILE A 243 -0.77 -17.62 -23.55
C ILE A 243 -1.84 -17.58 -22.43
N LEU A 244 -3.11 -17.68 -22.80
CA LEU A 244 -4.23 -17.44 -21.89
C LEU A 244 -4.64 -18.67 -21.08
N ARG A 245 -4.11 -19.86 -21.39
CA ARG A 245 -4.43 -21.10 -20.66
C ARG A 245 -4.19 -20.95 -19.17
N ASP A 246 -3.09 -20.32 -18.80
CA ASP A 246 -2.65 -20.20 -17.41
C ASP A 246 -3.49 -19.20 -16.59
N ILE A 247 -4.28 -18.36 -17.26
CA ILE A 247 -5.20 -17.40 -16.62
C ILE A 247 -6.68 -17.66 -16.97
N SER A 248 -6.97 -18.80 -17.60
CA SER A 248 -8.36 -19.21 -17.88
C SER A 248 -9.14 -19.49 -16.60
N HIS A 249 -10.47 -19.39 -16.63
CA HIS A 249 -11.30 -19.73 -15.46
C HIS A 249 -11.10 -21.17 -14.98
N ARG A 250 -10.84 -22.11 -15.91
CA ARG A 250 -10.49 -23.49 -15.55
C ARG A 250 -9.24 -23.52 -14.67
N ARG A 251 -8.20 -22.79 -15.07
CA ARG A 251 -6.92 -22.77 -14.34
C ARG A 251 -7.04 -22.01 -13.02
N LEU A 252 -7.72 -20.88 -12.99
CA LEU A 252 -7.97 -20.11 -11.75
C LEU A 252 -8.73 -20.93 -10.70
N ARG A 253 -9.72 -21.76 -11.10
CA ARG A 253 -10.39 -22.70 -10.18
C ARG A 253 -9.44 -23.77 -9.63
N GLN A 254 -8.48 -24.24 -10.42
CA GLN A 254 -7.45 -25.16 -9.94
C GLN A 254 -6.55 -24.49 -8.90
N TYR A 255 -6.09 -23.25 -9.16
CA TYR A 255 -5.31 -22.51 -8.17
C TYR A 255 -6.09 -22.25 -6.87
N LEU A 256 -7.40 -21.98 -6.96
CA LEU A 256 -8.24 -21.84 -5.78
C LEU A 256 -8.35 -23.15 -4.99
N GLN A 257 -8.46 -24.29 -5.67
CA GLN A 257 -8.42 -25.61 -5.02
C GLN A 257 -7.05 -25.89 -4.37
N ASP A 258 -5.95 -25.65 -5.11
CA ASP A 258 -4.58 -25.82 -4.60
C ASP A 258 -4.34 -24.96 -3.35
N LEU A 259 -4.90 -23.74 -3.33
CA LEU A 259 -4.89 -22.83 -2.19
C LEU A 259 -5.67 -23.39 -1.01
N GLU A 260 -6.87 -23.92 -1.22
CA GLU A 260 -7.69 -24.54 -0.17
C GLU A 260 -7.00 -25.75 0.46
N GLU A 261 -6.38 -26.60 -0.36
CA GLU A 261 -5.59 -27.75 0.09
C GLU A 261 -4.34 -27.32 0.88
N ALA A 262 -3.68 -26.23 0.48
CA ALA A 262 -2.56 -25.66 1.23
C ALA A 262 -3.01 -25.06 2.57
N SER A 263 -4.20 -24.46 2.60
CA SER A 263 -4.77 -23.79 3.78
C SER A 263 -5.15 -24.76 4.91
N VAL A 264 -5.25 -26.07 4.65
CA VAL A 264 -5.53 -27.09 5.69
C VAL A 264 -4.48 -27.07 6.80
N ARG A 265 -3.22 -26.73 6.47
CA ARG A 265 -2.11 -26.58 7.42
C ARG A 265 -1.73 -25.10 7.59
N ASP A 266 -2.72 -24.21 7.68
CA ASP A 266 -2.47 -22.78 7.89
C ASP A 266 -1.56 -22.54 9.09
N GLY A 267 -0.69 -21.53 8.97
CA GLY A 267 0.30 -21.17 9.97
C GLY A 267 1.51 -22.12 10.09
N SER A 268 1.62 -23.16 9.24
CA SER A 268 2.81 -24.02 9.21
C SER A 268 3.89 -23.50 8.25
N ALA A 269 5.16 -23.80 8.54
CA ALA A 269 6.28 -23.47 7.67
C ALA A 269 6.25 -24.22 6.32
N GLU A 270 5.64 -25.40 6.29
CA GLU A 270 5.47 -26.22 5.07
C GLU A 270 4.48 -25.61 4.08
N THR A 271 3.52 -24.82 4.57
CA THR A 271 2.48 -24.20 3.74
C THR A 271 3.02 -23.01 2.95
N LEU A 272 3.97 -22.25 3.52
CA LEU A 272 4.46 -21.01 2.90
C LEU A 272 5.02 -21.23 1.49
N PRO A 273 5.90 -22.22 1.20
CA PRO A 273 6.36 -22.48 -0.17
C PRO A 273 5.21 -22.73 -1.16
N ARG A 274 4.21 -23.52 -0.78
CA ARG A 274 3.03 -23.81 -1.64
C ARG A 274 2.25 -22.53 -1.98
N LEU A 275 2.08 -21.63 -1.00
CA LEU A 275 1.45 -20.34 -1.24
C LEU A 275 2.27 -19.45 -2.17
N LEU A 276 3.60 -19.49 -2.06
CA LEU A 276 4.52 -18.72 -2.89
C LEU A 276 4.63 -19.24 -4.33
N ASP A 277 4.21 -20.48 -4.61
CA ASP A 277 4.17 -21.02 -5.98
C ASP A 277 2.92 -20.57 -6.76
N LEU A 278 1.86 -20.16 -6.07
CA LEU A 278 0.61 -19.69 -6.69
C LEU A 278 0.77 -18.27 -7.28
N PRO A 279 0.14 -17.96 -8.44
CA PRO A 279 0.26 -16.65 -9.06
C PRO A 279 -0.53 -15.58 -8.29
N GLY A 280 0.09 -14.44 -8.02
CA GLY A 280 -0.56 -13.26 -7.48
C GLY A 280 -1.18 -12.36 -8.57
N TYR A 281 -1.79 -11.26 -8.15
CA TYR A 281 -2.51 -10.34 -9.04
C TYR A 281 -1.67 -9.86 -10.23
N LEU A 282 -0.47 -9.33 -9.99
CA LEU A 282 0.40 -8.82 -11.06
C LEU A 282 0.96 -9.90 -11.98
N GLU A 283 1.07 -11.14 -11.51
CA GLU A 283 1.52 -12.26 -12.35
C GLU A 283 0.41 -12.63 -13.35
N ILE A 284 -0.86 -12.61 -12.92
CA ILE A 284 -2.02 -12.81 -13.80
C ILE A 284 -2.15 -11.66 -14.81
N VAL A 285 -1.98 -10.40 -14.37
CA VAL A 285 -2.05 -9.22 -15.28
C VAL A 285 -0.97 -9.23 -16.37
N ARG A 286 0.19 -9.86 -16.10
CA ARG A 286 1.35 -9.87 -17.01
C ARG A 286 1.40 -11.07 -17.95
N ALA A 287 0.52 -12.06 -17.76
CA ALA A 287 0.41 -13.22 -18.64
C ALA A 287 -0.05 -12.79 -20.04
#